data_AF-A0A8I1NYQ2-F1
#
_entry.id   AF-A0A8I1NYQ2-F1
#
_cell.length_a   1.000
_cell.length_b   1.000
_cell.length_c   1.000
_cell.angle_alpha   90.00
_cell.angle_beta   90.00
_cell.angle_gamma   90.00
#
_symmetry.space_group_name_H-M   'P 1'
#
loop_
_entity.id
_entity.type
_entity.pdbx_description
1 polymer ?
#
loop_
_entity_poly.entity_id
_entity_poly.type
_entity_poly.pdbx_seq_one_letter_code
_entity_poly.pdbx_strand_id
1 'polypeptide(L)'
;MKFYSTPRDETFYGGPGVDTVYFSGKGQDYTVTVYSKSEQDVRDYGNYINDGHDKLFSIERLNFSDGTLAFDTDGAAGQGYRIYQAAFDRKPDASGLGYWVRTLDNGANLVDVGADFVNSSEFRKMYGPNLSNSEFVQELYYNVLGRTGEQSGVNYWADQLSYGHTRGWVLASFSESAENVAGVAPSISDGIWYT
;
A
#
# COMPACT_ATOMS: atom_id res chain seq x y z
N MET A 1 2.47 18.44 3.00
CA MET A 1 3.41 19.54 2.66
C MET A 1 4.55 18.98 1.83
N LYS A 2 5.40 19.85 1.27
CA LYS A 2 6.56 19.46 0.46
C LYS A 2 7.82 20.13 1.00
N PHE A 3 8.85 19.34 1.24
CA PHE A 3 10.18 19.75 1.68
C PHE A 3 11.21 19.27 0.67
N TYR A 4 12.34 19.97 0.57
CA TYR A 4 13.42 19.62 -0.35
C TYR A 4 14.70 19.57 0.46
N SER A 5 15.37 18.42 0.46
CA SER A 5 16.66 18.28 1.12
C SER A 5 17.73 19.09 0.40
N THR A 6 18.77 19.47 1.13
CA THR A 6 19.93 20.21 0.64
C THR A 6 21.21 19.55 1.13
N PRO A 7 22.40 20.00 0.71
CA PRO A 7 23.65 19.42 1.21
C PRO A 7 23.93 19.63 2.71
N ARG A 8 23.01 20.23 3.47
CA ARG A 8 23.12 20.49 4.91
C ARG A 8 22.37 19.42 5.68
N ASP A 9 22.77 19.22 6.92
CA ASP A 9 22.00 18.37 7.84
C ASP A 9 20.77 19.16 8.32
N GLU A 10 19.58 18.65 8.00
CA GLU A 10 18.31 19.34 8.25
C GLU A 10 17.40 18.54 9.18
N THR A 11 16.42 19.24 9.77
CA THR A 11 15.34 18.58 10.49
C THR A 11 14.02 19.03 9.89
N PHE A 12 13.25 18.07 9.36
CA PHE A 12 11.93 18.29 8.80
C PHE A 12 10.85 17.87 9.79
N TYR A 13 9.86 18.74 9.98
CA TYR A 13 8.67 18.48 10.76
C TYR A 13 7.46 18.55 9.83
N GLY A 14 6.86 17.40 9.57
CA GLY A 14 5.54 17.34 8.97
C GLY A 14 4.45 17.67 9.99
N GLY A 15 3.21 17.52 9.56
CA GLY A 15 2.02 17.85 10.31
C GLY A 15 0.85 17.00 9.85
N PRO A 16 -0.38 17.53 9.86
CA PRO A 16 -1.52 16.79 9.35
C PRO A 16 -1.45 16.59 7.83
N GLY A 17 -1.88 15.42 7.38
CA GLY A 17 -1.98 15.08 5.96
C GLY A 17 -0.81 14.22 5.50
N VAL A 18 -0.55 14.23 4.18
CA VAL A 18 0.61 13.56 3.59
C VAL A 18 1.71 14.59 3.38
N ASP A 19 2.83 14.40 4.07
CA ASP A 19 4.04 15.19 3.97
C ASP A 19 5.13 14.43 3.20
N THR A 20 5.84 15.16 2.34
CA THR A 20 6.84 14.57 1.46
C THR A 20 8.14 15.36 1.51
N VAL A 21 9.25 14.67 1.75
CA VAL A 21 10.61 15.20 1.55
C VAL A 21 11.14 14.69 0.22
N TYR A 22 11.65 15.60 -0.60
CA TYR A 22 12.24 15.31 -1.90
C TYR A 22 13.77 15.30 -1.77
N PHE A 23 14.37 14.18 -2.20
CA PHE A 23 15.81 13.97 -2.27
C PHE A 23 16.25 13.96 -3.74
N SER A 24 17.45 14.45 -4.02
CA SER A 24 17.92 14.65 -5.40
C SER A 24 18.39 13.38 -6.12
N GLY A 25 18.87 12.39 -5.36
CA GLY A 25 19.48 11.14 -5.84
C GLY A 25 18.51 9.97 -5.98
N LYS A 26 19.04 8.77 -6.22
CA LYS A 26 18.25 7.52 -6.26
C LYS A 26 18.14 6.95 -4.86
N GLY A 27 17.07 6.22 -4.54
CA GLY A 27 16.87 5.63 -3.21
C GLY A 27 18.05 4.76 -2.74
N GLN A 28 18.72 4.06 -3.66
CA GLN A 28 19.91 3.25 -3.38
C GLN A 28 21.14 4.05 -2.90
N ASP A 29 21.16 5.37 -3.12
CA ASP A 29 22.27 6.25 -2.72
C ASP A 29 22.12 6.70 -1.25
N TYR A 30 21.00 6.36 -0.60
CA TYR A 30 20.67 6.75 0.77
C TYR A 30 20.59 5.55 1.70
N THR A 31 20.93 5.78 2.96
CA THR A 31 20.50 4.92 4.06
C THR A 31 19.33 5.57 4.77
N VAL A 32 18.21 4.86 4.86
CA VAL A 32 17.04 5.28 5.63
C VAL A 32 16.96 4.42 6.89
N THR A 33 17.13 5.04 8.06
CA THR A 33 16.91 4.40 9.35
C THR A 33 15.52 4.77 9.85
N VAL A 34 14.66 3.77 10.04
CA VAL A 34 13.29 3.95 10.51
C VAL A 34 13.24 3.65 12.01
N TYR A 35 13.00 4.66 12.84
CA TYR A 35 12.78 4.48 14.27
C TYR A 35 11.31 4.20 14.58
N SER A 36 10.41 4.85 13.83
CA SER A 36 8.98 4.59 13.85
C SER A 36 8.34 5.04 12.53
N LYS A 37 7.03 4.83 12.36
CA LYS A 37 6.27 5.34 11.19
C LYS A 37 6.37 6.87 11.04
N SER A 38 6.65 7.60 12.13
CA SER A 38 6.71 9.06 12.15
C SER A 38 8.09 9.61 12.53
N GLU A 39 9.12 8.77 12.57
CA GLU A 39 10.48 9.22 12.90
C GLU A 39 11.50 8.43 12.07
N GLN A 40 12.20 9.14 11.18
CA GLN A 40 13.22 8.57 10.31
C GLN A 40 14.47 9.43 10.29
N ASP A 41 15.57 8.80 9.91
CA ASP A 41 16.86 9.43 9.69
C ASP A 41 17.36 9.01 8.30
N VAL A 42 17.64 9.99 7.44
CA VAL A 42 18.00 9.76 6.03
C VAL A 42 19.38 10.33 5.78
N ARG A 43 20.29 9.49 5.32
CA ARG A 43 21.68 9.91 5.08
C ARG A 43 22.11 9.62 3.66
N ASP A 44 22.56 10.66 2.98
CA ASP A 44 23.15 10.59 1.63
C ASP A 44 24.58 10.03 1.68
N TYR A 45 24.85 9.01 0.88
CA TYR A 45 26.18 8.43 0.65
C TYR A 45 26.57 8.42 -0.82
N GLY A 46 25.86 9.16 -1.67
CA GLY A 46 26.16 9.32 -3.08
C GLY A 46 27.56 9.91 -3.31
N ASN A 47 28.07 9.73 -4.53
CA ASN A 47 29.38 10.27 -4.94
C ASN A 47 29.45 11.81 -4.85
N TYR A 48 28.31 12.48 -4.76
CA TYR A 48 28.15 13.89 -4.49
C TYR A 48 27.14 14.03 -3.34
N ILE A 49 27.56 14.60 -2.22
CA ILE A 49 26.66 14.87 -1.08
C ILE A 49 25.73 16.01 -1.50
N ASN A 50 24.53 15.66 -1.93
CA ASN A 50 23.54 16.61 -2.41
C ASN A 50 22.44 16.87 -1.36
N ASP A 51 22.27 15.96 -0.40
CA ASP A 51 21.09 15.94 0.48
C ASP A 51 21.44 15.61 1.96
N GLY A 52 22.69 15.82 2.37
CA GLY A 52 23.09 15.84 3.80
C GLY A 52 22.72 14.61 4.64
N HIS A 53 22.59 14.84 5.95
CA HIS A 53 22.06 13.89 6.94
C HIS A 53 20.84 14.50 7.64
N ASP A 54 19.66 14.04 7.27
CA ASP A 54 18.38 14.64 7.65
C ASP A 54 17.59 13.82 8.67
N LYS A 55 16.96 14.53 9.60
CA LYS A 55 16.00 13.97 10.58
C LYS A 55 14.58 14.34 10.24
N LEU A 56 13.69 13.37 10.25
CA LEU A 56 12.32 13.53 9.78
C LEU A 56 11.35 13.14 10.88
N PHE A 57 10.43 14.04 11.18
CA PHE A 57 9.35 13.84 12.14
C PHE A 57 8.00 14.04 11.46
N SER A 58 7.09 13.07 11.61
CA SER A 58 5.76 13.09 10.98
C SER A 58 5.82 13.31 9.46
N ILE A 59 6.75 12.63 8.77
CA ILE A 59 6.84 12.62 7.31
C ILE A 59 6.34 11.26 6.79
N GLU A 60 5.36 11.29 5.89
CA GLU A 60 4.80 10.08 5.32
C GLU A 60 5.59 9.59 4.10
N ARG A 61 6.32 10.45 3.39
CA ARG A 61 6.95 10.07 2.11
C ARG A 61 8.33 10.65 1.88
N LEU A 62 9.21 9.81 1.36
CA LEU A 62 10.51 10.19 0.82
C LEU A 62 10.48 9.97 -0.68
N ASN A 63 10.52 11.06 -1.45
CA ASN A 63 10.57 11.00 -2.90
C ASN A 63 12.02 11.09 -3.37
N PHE A 64 12.47 10.04 -4.05
CA PHE A 64 13.76 9.98 -4.75
C PHE A 64 13.56 10.14 -6.26
N SER A 65 14.66 10.22 -7.00
CA SER A 65 14.63 10.31 -8.47
C SER A 65 14.11 9.04 -9.17
N ASP A 66 14.13 7.88 -8.48
CA ASP A 66 13.75 6.57 -9.02
C ASP A 66 12.54 5.92 -8.34
N GLY A 67 11.91 6.60 -7.38
CA GLY A 67 10.70 6.11 -6.72
C GLY A 67 10.40 6.83 -5.41
N THR A 68 9.37 6.36 -4.72
CA THR A 68 8.95 6.89 -3.42
C THR A 68 8.95 5.78 -2.39
N LEU A 69 9.53 6.06 -1.23
CA LEU A 69 9.37 5.26 -0.02
C LEU A 69 8.29 5.90 0.86
N ALA A 70 7.26 5.14 1.20
CA ALA A 70 6.09 5.62 1.92
C ALA A 70 5.90 4.93 3.27
N PHE A 71 5.60 5.72 4.30
CA PHE A 71 5.39 5.31 5.69
C PHE A 71 3.94 5.41 6.15
N ASP A 72 3.04 5.96 5.31
CA ASP A 72 1.57 5.95 5.48
C ASP A 72 0.97 4.54 5.28
N THR A 73 1.49 3.58 6.04
CA THR A 73 1.09 2.16 6.06
C THR A 73 -0.33 1.94 6.57
N ASP A 74 -0.92 2.93 7.23
CA ASP A 74 -2.34 2.94 7.62
C ASP A 74 -3.19 3.80 6.64
N GLY A 75 -2.53 4.56 5.75
CA GLY A 75 -3.15 5.44 4.76
C GLY A 75 -3.16 4.83 3.35
N ALA A 76 -3.10 5.70 2.33
CA ALA A 76 -3.25 5.32 0.93
C ALA A 76 -2.19 4.29 0.48
N ALA A 77 -0.93 4.44 0.92
CA ALA A 77 0.12 3.47 0.61
C ALA A 77 -0.19 2.07 1.16
N GLY A 78 -0.60 2.00 2.42
CA GLY A 78 -1.02 0.75 3.06
C GLY A 78 -2.25 0.12 2.44
N GLN A 79 -3.30 0.91 2.20
CA GLN A 79 -4.53 0.44 1.57
C GLN A 79 -4.28 -0.09 0.16
N GLY A 80 -3.50 0.64 -0.64
CA GLY A 80 -3.10 0.20 -1.98
C GLY A 80 -2.33 -1.13 -1.94
N TYR A 81 -1.42 -1.31 -0.98
CA TYR A 81 -0.68 -2.55 -0.83
C TYR A 81 -1.60 -3.72 -0.46
N ARG A 82 -2.45 -3.52 0.57
CA ARG A 82 -3.33 -4.56 1.10
C ARG A 82 -4.37 -5.01 0.10
N ILE A 83 -5.03 -4.09 -0.61
CA ILE A 83 -6.06 -4.47 -1.58
C ILE A 83 -5.47 -5.18 -2.80
N TYR A 84 -4.27 -4.78 -3.22
CA TYR A 84 -3.55 -5.43 -4.30
C TYR A 84 -3.17 -6.86 -3.90
N GLN A 85 -2.60 -7.05 -2.72
CA GLN A 85 -2.27 -8.40 -2.23
C GLN A 85 -3.53 -9.26 -2.02
N ALA A 86 -4.59 -8.69 -1.43
CA ALA A 86 -5.86 -9.40 -1.25
C ALA A 86 -6.49 -9.82 -2.58
N ALA A 87 -6.26 -9.07 -3.66
CA ALA A 87 -6.78 -9.39 -4.99
C ALA A 87 -5.98 -10.48 -5.71
N PHE A 88 -4.67 -10.60 -5.48
CA PHE A 88 -3.77 -11.39 -6.34
C PHE A 88 -2.79 -12.32 -5.61
N ASP A 89 -2.86 -12.41 -4.28
CA ASP A 89 -2.00 -13.26 -3.44
C ASP A 89 -0.50 -13.08 -3.72
N ARG A 90 -0.07 -11.84 -3.93
CA ARG A 90 1.34 -11.53 -4.18
C ARG A 90 1.72 -10.14 -3.70
N LYS A 91 3.02 -9.95 -3.46
CA LYS A 91 3.58 -8.61 -3.30
C LYS A 91 3.24 -7.77 -4.54
N PRO A 92 2.71 -6.54 -4.37
CA PRO A 92 2.47 -5.62 -5.48
C PRO A 92 3.77 -5.30 -6.21
N ASP A 93 3.68 -5.11 -7.53
CA ASP A 93 4.79 -4.51 -8.27
C ASP A 93 4.81 -2.99 -8.01
N ALA A 94 6.00 -2.38 -8.06
CA ALA A 94 6.18 -0.98 -7.66
C ALA A 94 5.36 0.01 -8.52
N SER A 95 5.23 -0.24 -9.82
CA SER A 95 4.51 0.65 -10.75
C SER A 95 3.00 0.56 -10.58
N GLY A 96 2.48 -0.67 -10.54
CA GLY A 96 1.07 -0.93 -10.28
C GLY A 96 0.64 -0.39 -8.92
N LEU A 97 1.47 -0.60 -7.89
CA LEU A 97 1.20 -0.03 -6.58
C LEU A 97 1.18 1.51 -6.63
N GLY A 98 2.16 2.14 -7.28
CA GLY A 98 2.21 3.60 -7.41
C GLY A 98 0.98 4.19 -8.10
N TYR A 99 0.41 3.48 -9.09
CA TYR A 99 -0.88 3.87 -9.69
C TYR A 99 -2.01 3.90 -8.66
N TRP A 100 -2.15 2.85 -7.85
CA TRP A 100 -3.21 2.75 -6.85
C TRP A 100 -3.03 3.71 -5.68
N VAL A 101 -1.80 3.90 -5.21
CA VAL A 101 -1.50 4.91 -4.17
C VAL A 101 -1.90 6.30 -4.63
N ARG A 102 -1.48 6.71 -5.85
CA ARG A 102 -1.89 8.00 -6.43
C ARG A 102 -3.41 8.12 -6.60
N THR A 103 -4.09 7.03 -6.93
CA THR A 103 -5.55 7.00 -7.08
C THR A 103 -6.25 7.25 -5.74
N LEU A 104 -5.78 6.58 -4.68
CA LEU A 104 -6.29 6.74 -3.31
C LEU A 104 -5.96 8.12 -2.73
N ASP A 105 -4.76 8.65 -2.99
CA ASP A 105 -4.37 10.01 -2.60
C ASP A 105 -5.27 11.09 -3.19
N ASN A 106 -5.76 10.86 -4.41
CA ASN A 106 -6.70 11.75 -5.08
C ASN A 106 -8.15 11.58 -4.60
N GLY A 107 -8.38 10.79 -3.53
CA GLY A 107 -9.66 10.65 -2.86
C GLY A 107 -10.57 9.56 -3.43
N ALA A 108 -10.05 8.64 -4.23
CA ALA A 108 -10.82 7.48 -4.67
C ALA A 108 -11.27 6.63 -3.47
N ASN A 109 -12.49 6.09 -3.54
CA ASN A 109 -12.98 5.16 -2.55
C ASN A 109 -12.36 3.78 -2.76
N LEU A 110 -11.93 3.12 -1.68
CA LEU A 110 -11.35 1.78 -1.71
C LEU A 110 -12.30 0.73 -2.30
N VAL A 111 -13.61 0.91 -2.17
CA VAL A 111 -14.62 0.03 -2.80
C VAL A 111 -14.55 0.10 -4.33
N ASP A 112 -14.36 1.30 -4.90
CA ASP A 112 -14.24 1.49 -6.34
C ASP A 112 -12.90 0.94 -6.84
N VAL A 113 -11.82 1.18 -6.10
CA VAL A 113 -10.52 0.55 -6.35
C VAL A 113 -10.65 -0.98 -6.36
N GLY A 114 -11.33 -1.56 -5.36
CA GLY A 114 -11.61 -3.00 -5.31
C GLY A 114 -12.42 -3.48 -6.51
N ALA A 115 -13.38 -2.69 -6.98
CA ALA A 115 -14.15 -3.02 -8.18
C ALA A 115 -13.24 -3.04 -9.43
N ASP A 116 -12.29 -2.11 -9.55
CA ASP A 116 -11.34 -2.08 -10.66
C ASP A 116 -10.40 -3.29 -10.64
N PHE A 117 -9.91 -3.70 -9.46
CA PHE A 117 -9.12 -4.92 -9.30
C PHE A 117 -9.90 -6.15 -9.79
N VAL A 118 -11.12 -6.36 -9.28
CA VAL A 118 -11.96 -7.52 -9.65
C VAL A 118 -12.34 -7.51 -11.13
N ASN A 119 -12.53 -6.32 -11.72
CA ASN A 119 -12.88 -6.18 -13.13
C ASN A 119 -11.67 -6.22 -14.08
N SER A 120 -10.44 -6.20 -13.55
CA SER A 120 -9.22 -6.18 -14.34
C SER A 120 -9.06 -7.44 -15.21
N SER A 121 -8.31 -7.30 -16.30
CA SER A 121 -7.92 -8.44 -17.12
C SER A 121 -7.05 -9.44 -16.36
N GLU A 122 -6.26 -8.97 -15.39
CA GLU A 122 -5.41 -9.82 -14.56
C GLU A 122 -6.27 -10.72 -13.66
N PHE A 123 -7.25 -10.16 -12.96
CA PHE A 123 -8.13 -10.92 -12.08
C PHE A 123 -8.90 -12.00 -12.85
N ARG A 124 -9.47 -11.63 -14.00
CA ARG A 124 -10.17 -12.58 -14.89
C ARG A 124 -9.26 -13.66 -15.45
N LYS A 125 -7.97 -13.34 -15.68
CA LYS A 125 -6.99 -14.31 -16.16
C LYS A 125 -6.57 -15.28 -15.04
N MET A 126 -6.47 -14.80 -13.81
CA MET A 126 -6.04 -15.57 -12.66
C MET A 126 -7.14 -16.52 -12.17
N TYR A 127 -8.36 -16.03 -12.01
CA TYR A 127 -9.45 -16.79 -11.38
C TYR A 127 -10.58 -17.19 -12.35
N GLY A 128 -10.47 -16.77 -13.61
CA GLY A 128 -11.50 -16.99 -14.62
C GLY A 128 -12.60 -15.92 -14.61
N PRO A 129 -13.39 -15.83 -15.70
CA PRO A 129 -14.38 -14.76 -15.86
C PRO A 129 -15.67 -14.96 -15.06
N ASN A 130 -15.96 -16.18 -14.62
CA ASN A 130 -17.30 -16.58 -14.14
C ASN A 130 -17.27 -17.29 -12.78
N LEU A 131 -16.54 -16.76 -11.80
CA LEU A 131 -16.63 -17.24 -10.42
C LEU A 131 -18.07 -17.10 -9.90
N SER A 132 -18.58 -18.09 -9.18
CA SER A 132 -19.72 -17.91 -8.28
C SER A 132 -19.37 -17.02 -7.09
N ASN A 133 -20.36 -16.59 -6.31
CA ASN A 133 -20.12 -15.78 -5.12
C ASN A 133 -19.29 -16.53 -4.08
N SER A 134 -19.58 -17.81 -3.84
CA SER A 134 -18.84 -18.63 -2.88
C SER A 134 -17.40 -18.89 -3.34
N GLU A 135 -17.17 -19.16 -4.63
CA GLU A 135 -15.81 -19.32 -5.16
C GLU A 135 -15.02 -18.03 -5.05
N PHE A 136 -15.60 -16.88 -5.40
CA PHE A 136 -14.95 -15.58 -5.24
C PHE A 136 -14.52 -15.32 -3.79
N VAL A 137 -15.42 -15.55 -2.82
CA VAL A 137 -15.11 -15.37 -1.40
C VAL A 137 -14.03 -16.36 -0.95
N GLN A 138 -14.05 -17.59 -1.46
CA GLN A 138 -13.07 -18.61 -1.15
C GLN A 138 -11.66 -18.19 -1.59
N GLU A 139 -11.52 -17.62 -2.79
CA GLU A 139 -10.24 -17.07 -3.27
C GLU A 139 -9.74 -15.95 -2.34
N LEU A 140 -10.60 -15.04 -1.90
CA LEU A 140 -10.19 -13.97 -0.99
C LEU A 140 -9.70 -14.50 0.37
N TYR A 141 -10.33 -15.52 0.92
CA TYR A 141 -9.85 -16.19 2.14
C TYR A 141 -8.45 -16.78 1.95
N TYR A 142 -8.19 -17.41 0.80
CA TYR A 142 -6.87 -17.93 0.49
C TYR A 142 -5.84 -16.82 0.35
N ASN A 143 -6.14 -15.78 -0.44
CA ASN A 143 -5.22 -14.68 -0.69
C ASN A 143 -4.86 -13.91 0.60
N VAL A 144 -5.82 -13.74 1.51
CA VAL A 144 -5.67 -12.90 2.71
C VAL A 144 -5.19 -13.68 3.94
N LEU A 145 -5.65 -14.91 4.12
CA LEU A 145 -5.36 -15.71 5.32
C LEU A 145 -4.50 -16.95 5.04
N GLY A 146 -4.19 -17.24 3.77
CA GLY A 146 -3.45 -18.44 3.38
C GLY A 146 -4.17 -19.75 3.68
N ARG A 147 -5.50 -19.72 3.88
CA ARG A 147 -6.29 -20.87 4.29
C ARG A 147 -7.68 -20.87 3.67
N THR A 148 -8.32 -22.04 3.69
CA THR A 148 -9.73 -22.15 3.35
C THR A 148 -10.57 -21.35 4.36
N GLY A 149 -11.49 -20.52 3.87
CA GLY A 149 -12.53 -19.92 4.70
C GLY A 149 -13.42 -20.97 5.35
N GLU A 150 -13.86 -20.69 6.58
CA GLU A 150 -14.87 -21.50 7.25
C GLU A 150 -16.18 -21.40 6.48
N GLN A 151 -16.92 -22.52 6.37
CA GLN A 151 -18.16 -22.56 5.57
C GLN A 151 -19.17 -21.48 5.96
N SER A 152 -19.32 -21.19 7.27
CA SER A 152 -20.21 -20.14 7.75
C SER A 152 -19.75 -18.74 7.32
N GLY A 153 -18.44 -18.48 7.32
CA GLY A 153 -17.87 -17.22 6.84
C GLY A 153 -18.04 -17.06 5.33
N VAL A 154 -17.74 -18.11 4.56
CA VAL A 154 -17.95 -18.12 3.11
C VAL A 154 -19.41 -17.86 2.76
N ASN A 155 -20.34 -18.54 3.44
CA ASN A 155 -21.78 -18.33 3.24
C ASN A 155 -22.20 -16.90 3.58
N TYR A 156 -21.73 -16.35 4.70
CA TYR A 156 -22.06 -14.99 5.10
C TYR A 156 -21.72 -13.96 4.01
N TRP A 157 -20.50 -14.00 3.48
CA TRP A 157 -20.07 -13.07 2.44
C TRP A 157 -20.74 -13.34 1.08
N ALA A 158 -20.98 -14.61 0.74
CA ALA A 158 -21.73 -14.97 -0.46
C ALA A 158 -23.18 -14.47 -0.40
N ASP A 159 -23.80 -14.48 0.79
CA ASP A 159 -25.11 -13.90 1.04
C ASP A 159 -25.07 -12.38 0.90
N GLN A 160 -24.04 -11.69 1.39
CA GLN A 160 -23.89 -10.23 1.18
C GLN A 160 -23.89 -9.86 -0.31
N LEU A 161 -23.16 -10.63 -1.14
CA LEU A 161 -23.17 -10.45 -2.59
C LEU A 161 -24.56 -10.71 -3.19
N SER A 162 -25.29 -11.70 -2.66
CA SER A 162 -26.64 -12.02 -3.10
C SER A 162 -27.67 -10.95 -2.68
N TYR A 163 -27.40 -10.20 -1.61
CA TYR A 163 -28.19 -9.06 -1.15
C TYR A 163 -27.82 -7.73 -1.82
N GLY A 164 -26.91 -7.75 -2.80
CA GLY A 164 -26.60 -6.60 -3.65
C GLY A 164 -25.32 -5.84 -3.27
N HIS A 165 -24.54 -6.30 -2.30
CA HIS A 165 -23.18 -5.79 -2.14
C HIS A 165 -22.32 -6.18 -3.34
N THR A 166 -21.35 -5.32 -3.67
CA THR A 166 -20.47 -5.54 -4.82
C THR A 166 -19.26 -6.38 -4.43
N ARG A 167 -18.65 -7.05 -5.42
CA ARG A 167 -17.36 -7.73 -5.22
C ARG A 167 -16.23 -6.79 -4.82
N GLY A 168 -16.25 -5.55 -5.31
CA GLY A 168 -15.31 -4.51 -4.89
C GLY A 168 -15.45 -4.19 -3.40
N TRP A 169 -16.69 -4.13 -2.88
CA TRP A 169 -16.94 -3.93 -1.46
C TRP A 169 -16.45 -5.10 -0.61
N VAL A 170 -16.68 -6.34 -1.06
CA VAL A 170 -16.19 -7.54 -0.36
C VAL A 170 -14.67 -7.57 -0.37
N LEU A 171 -14.02 -7.35 -1.52
CA LEU A 171 -12.55 -7.29 -1.60
C LEU A 171 -11.98 -6.21 -0.69
N ALA A 172 -12.53 -4.99 -0.70
CA ALA A 172 -12.11 -3.92 0.20
C ALA A 172 -12.26 -4.33 1.68
N SER A 173 -13.37 -4.98 2.03
CA SER A 173 -13.62 -5.46 3.40
C SER A 173 -12.62 -6.53 3.83
N PHE A 174 -12.25 -7.45 2.95
CA PHE A 174 -11.21 -8.45 3.22
C PHE A 174 -9.83 -7.78 3.35
N SER A 175 -9.50 -6.86 2.46
CA SER A 175 -8.21 -6.17 2.45
C SER A 175 -7.96 -5.35 3.73
N GLU A 176 -9.03 -4.78 4.31
CA GLU A 176 -8.95 -3.96 5.52
C GLU A 176 -9.41 -4.71 6.78
N SER A 177 -9.59 -6.03 6.70
CA SER A 177 -9.84 -6.85 7.89
C SER A 177 -8.66 -6.77 8.86
N ALA A 178 -8.94 -6.85 10.16
CA ALA A 178 -7.91 -6.77 11.18
C ALA A 178 -6.84 -7.86 10.99
N GLU A 179 -7.24 -9.04 10.55
CA GLU A 179 -6.37 -10.16 10.22
C GLU A 179 -5.44 -9.84 9.05
N ASN A 180 -5.95 -9.28 7.95
CA ASN A 180 -5.10 -8.91 6.80
C ASN A 180 -4.12 -7.80 7.15
N VAL A 181 -4.60 -6.76 7.85
CA VAL A 181 -3.75 -5.65 8.30
C VAL A 181 -2.61 -6.18 9.16
N ALA A 182 -2.90 -7.07 10.11
CA ALA A 182 -1.89 -7.70 10.95
C ALA A 182 -0.95 -8.61 10.16
N GLY A 183 -1.46 -9.37 9.18
CA GLY A 183 -0.66 -10.25 8.32
C GLY A 183 0.30 -9.48 7.40
N VAL A 184 -0.10 -8.32 6.92
CA VAL A 184 0.70 -7.46 6.04
C VAL A 184 1.71 -6.60 6.80
N ALA A 185 1.38 -6.15 8.01
CA ALA A 185 2.19 -5.20 8.78
C ALA A 185 3.70 -5.53 8.83
N PRO A 186 4.15 -6.79 9.05
CA PRO A 186 5.57 -7.12 9.04
C PRO A 186 6.26 -6.91 7.68
N SER A 187 5.53 -7.01 6.57
CA SER A 187 6.09 -6.86 5.21
C SER A 187 6.30 -5.39 4.80
N ILE A 188 5.70 -4.46 5.54
CA ILE A 188 5.68 -3.02 5.21
C ILE A 188 6.21 -2.14 6.36
N SER A 189 6.79 -2.74 7.40
CA SER A 189 7.27 -2.03 8.59
C SER A 189 8.35 -1.00 8.28
N ASP A 190 9.18 -1.28 7.28
CA ASP A 190 10.30 -0.43 6.87
C ASP A 190 9.89 0.58 5.78
N GLY A 191 8.58 0.65 5.50
CA GLY A 191 8.00 1.46 4.44
C GLY A 191 7.67 0.67 3.18
N ILE A 192 6.97 1.34 2.27
CA ILE A 192 6.44 0.80 1.03
C ILE A 192 7.07 1.53 -0.14
N TRP A 193 7.83 0.80 -0.96
CA TRP A 193 8.42 1.36 -2.19
C TRP A 193 7.45 1.26 -3.37
N TYR A 194 7.28 2.36 -4.12
CA TYR A 194 6.52 2.39 -5.37
C TYR A 194 7.09 3.41 -6.38
N THR A 195 6.64 3.35 -7.65
CA THR A 195 7.03 4.27 -8.73
C THR A 195 5.84 4.85 -9.49
#